data_AF-A0A9Q3JXP7-F1
#
_entry.id   AF-A0A9Q3JXP7-F1
#
_cell.length_a   1.000
_cell.length_b   1.000
_cell.length_c   1.000
_cell.angle_alpha   90.00
_cell.angle_beta   90.00
_cell.angle_gamma   90.00
#
_symmetry.space_group_name_H-M   'P 1'
#
loop_
_entity.id
_entity.type
_entity.pdbx_description
1 polymer ?
#
loop_
_entity_poly.entity_id
_entity_poly.type
_entity_poly.pdbx_seq_one_letter_code
_entity_poly.pdbx_strand_id
1 'polypeptide(L)' 'MKEDLVEILFQCREVFASNNEPLGAIKGHLVEIMLNVERPYPPLSRRPAYPANLRAIEELETNINKLRKVGALRMV' A
#
# COMPACT_ATOMS: atom_id res chain seq x y z
N MET A 1 -23.51 28.27 9.83
CA MET A 1 -23.52 26.86 10.30
C MET A 1 -23.09 25.87 9.22
N LYS A 2 -23.70 25.88 8.02
CA LYS A 2 -23.23 25.05 6.91
C LYS A 2 -21.94 25.60 6.28
N GLU A 3 -21.81 26.92 6.15
CA GLU A 3 -20.57 27.52 5.64
C GLU A 3 -19.38 27.22 6.57
N ASP A 4 -19.56 27.37 7.87
CA ASP A 4 -18.52 27.11 8.88
C ASP A 4 -17.99 25.67 8.81
N LEU A 5 -18.89 24.68 8.62
CA LEU A 5 -18.50 23.29 8.48
C LEU A 5 -17.69 23.06 7.20
N VAL A 6 -18.12 23.64 6.08
CA VAL A 6 -17.41 23.52 4.80
C VAL A 6 -16.02 24.15 4.91
N GLU A 7 -15.90 25.28 5.60
CA GLU A 7 -14.63 25.95 5.83
C GLU A 7 -13.67 25.08 6.66
N ILE A 8 -14.15 24.49 7.75
CA ILE A 8 -13.35 23.56 8.56
C ILE A 8 -12.91 22.33 7.75
N LEU A 9 -13.82 21.72 6.98
CA LEU A 9 -13.48 20.56 6.15
C LEU A 9 -12.46 20.91 5.07
N PHE A 10 -12.54 22.12 4.51
CA PHE A 10 -11.58 22.61 3.53
C PHE A 10 -10.21 22.88 4.14
N GLN A 11 -10.16 23.44 5.36
CA GLN A 11 -8.92 23.66 6.11
C GLN A 11 -8.26 22.33 6.50
N CYS A 12 -9.03 21.32 6.89
CA CYS A 12 -8.54 20.00 7.29
C CYS A 12 -8.43 19.00 6.14
N ARG A 13 -8.48 19.42 4.88
CA ARG A 13 -8.53 18.52 3.71
C ARG A 13 -7.39 17.48 3.67
N GLU A 14 -6.21 17.84 4.18
CA GLU A 14 -5.00 17.01 4.20
C GLU A 14 -5.07 15.86 5.22
N VAL A 15 -6.04 15.91 6.15
CA VAL A 15 -6.29 14.83 7.12
C VAL A 15 -7.12 13.70 6.50
N PHE A 16 -7.81 13.96 5.39
CA PHE A 16 -8.65 12.99 4.72
C PHE A 16 -7.86 12.23 3.64
N ALA A 17 -8.15 10.94 3.50
CA ALA A 17 -7.56 10.14 2.44
C ALA A 17 -7.94 10.69 1.06
N SER A 18 -6.95 11.10 0.28
CA SER A 18 -7.12 11.57 -1.09
C SER A 18 -6.43 10.64 -2.08
N ASN A 19 -6.89 10.63 -3.34
CA ASN A 19 -6.31 9.82 -4.41
C ASN A 19 -4.92 10.30 -4.85
N ASN A 20 -4.52 11.51 -4.43
CA ASN A 20 -3.29 12.17 -4.87
C ASN A 20 -2.13 12.03 -3.86
N GLU A 21 -2.40 11.53 -2.65
CA GLU A 21 -1.40 11.43 -1.59
C GLU A 21 -0.95 9.97 -1.41
N PRO A 22 0.35 9.73 -1.16
CA PRO A 22 0.87 8.39 -0.96
C PRO A 22 0.33 7.80 0.35
N LEU A 23 -0.31 6.64 0.26
CA LEU A 23 -0.72 5.86 1.42
C LEU A 23 0.51 5.52 2.28
N GLY A 24 0.45 5.85 3.57
CA GLY A 24 1.42 5.36 4.55
C GLY A 24 2.78 6.08 4.58
N ALA A 25 2.89 7.30 4.05
CA ALA A 25 4.07 8.15 4.23
C ALA A 25 4.22 8.73 5.65
N ILE A 26 3.79 7.97 6.68
CA ILE A 26 3.89 8.38 8.08
C ILE A 26 5.32 8.11 8.54
N LYS A 27 6.09 9.20 8.75
CA LYS A 27 7.44 9.12 9.30
C LYS A 27 7.41 8.39 10.65
N GLY A 28 8.36 7.48 10.88
CA GLY A 28 8.54 6.78 12.16
C GLY A 28 7.80 5.44 12.34
N HIS A 29 7.02 4.98 11.35
CA HIS A 29 6.29 3.71 11.42
C HIS A 29 6.99 2.56 10.68
N LEU A 30 8.32 2.61 10.57
CA LEU A 30 9.10 1.54 9.96
C LEU A 30 9.12 0.33 10.90
N VAL A 31 8.76 -0.84 10.38
CA VAL A 31 8.78 -2.10 11.13
C VAL A 31 10.05 -2.85 10.79
N GLU A 32 10.89 -3.10 11.79
CA GLU A 32 12.00 -4.03 11.68
C GLU A 32 11.52 -5.44 11.98
N ILE A 33 11.54 -6.32 10.95
CA ILE A 33 11.15 -7.72 11.10
C ILE A 33 12.42 -8.55 11.27
N MET A 34 12.65 -9.04 12.48
CA MET A 34 13.74 -9.96 12.79
C MET A 34 13.28 -11.41 12.66
N LEU A 35 14.10 -12.25 12.02
CA LEU A 35 13.87 -13.68 11.97
C LEU A 35 14.43 -14.34 13.24
N ASN A 36 13.69 -15.29 13.80
CA ASN A 36 14.14 -16.09 14.95
C ASN A 36 15.18 -17.17 14.57
N VAL A 37 15.72 -17.11 13.34
CA VAL A 37 16.65 -18.10 12.80
C VAL A 37 17.85 -17.40 12.17
N GLU A 38 19.02 -18.00 12.34
CA GLU A 38 20.25 -17.56 11.70
C GLU A 38 20.43 -18.19 10.32
N ARG A 39 21.35 -17.65 9.52
CA ARG A 39 21.62 -18.19 8.17
C ARG A 39 22.14 -19.64 8.26
N PRO A 40 21.82 -20.50 7.28
CA PRO A 40 21.06 -20.21 6.06
C PRO A 40 19.56 -20.10 6.33
N TYR A 41 18.93 -19.05 5.78
CA TYR A 41 17.48 -18.87 5.90
C TYR A 41 16.74 -20.07 5.29
N PRO A 42 15.52 -20.41 5.77
CA PRO A 42 14.72 -21.45 5.17
C PRO A 42 14.65 -21.26 3.65
N PRO A 43 14.76 -22.34 2.84
CA PRO A 43 14.62 -22.21 1.41
C PRO A 43 13.29 -21.51 1.11
N LEU A 44 13.37 -20.44 0.31
CA LEU A 44 12.20 -19.67 -0.08
C LEU A 44 11.15 -20.67 -0.58
N SER A 45 9.96 -20.69 0.03
CA SER A 45 8.88 -21.54 -0.44
C SER A 45 8.42 -21.00 -1.80
N ARG A 46 9.11 -21.37 -2.87
CA ARG A 46 8.80 -21.06 -4.26
C ARG A 46 7.62 -21.91 -4.71
N ARG A 47 6.49 -21.77 -4.04
CA ARG A 47 5.24 -22.24 -4.62
C ARG A 47 4.97 -21.35 -5.83
N PRO A 48 4.70 -21.93 -7.01
CA PRO A 48 4.23 -21.11 -8.12
C PRO A 48 2.99 -20.34 -7.68
N ALA A 49 2.81 -19.13 -8.22
CA ALA A 49 1.58 -18.40 -8.02
C ALA A 49 0.41 -19.29 -8.45
N TYR A 50 -0.66 -19.30 -7.64
CA TYR A 50 -1.85 -20.06 -7.98
C TYR A 50 -2.43 -19.52 -9.30
N PRO A 51 -2.91 -20.38 -10.22
CA PRO A 51 -3.49 -19.92 -11.47
C PRO A 51 -4.73 -19.06 -11.19
N ALA A 52 -4.71 -17.82 -11.68
CA ALA A 52 -5.84 -16.90 -11.61
C ALA A 52 -6.61 -16.88 -12.95
N ASN A 53 -7.91 -16.61 -12.88
CA ASN A 53 -8.73 -16.35 -14.07
C ASN A 53 -8.27 -15.03 -14.75
N LEU A 54 -8.38 -14.92 -16.07
CA LEU A 54 -8.01 -13.74 -16.88
C LEU A 54 -8.56 -12.43 -16.28
N ARG A 55 -9.85 -12.41 -15.93
CA ARG A 55 -10.48 -11.24 -15.29
C ARG A 55 -9.78 -10.85 -13.98
N ALA A 56 -9.43 -11.84 -13.17
CA ALA A 56 -8.74 -11.59 -11.91
C ALA A 56 -7.32 -11.06 -12.15
N ILE A 57 -6.63 -11.52 -13.19
CA ILE A 57 -5.30 -11.02 -13.57
C ILE A 57 -5.38 -9.54 -13.96
N GLU A 58 -6.34 -9.15 -14.80
CA GLU A 58 -6.52 -7.76 -15.24
C GLU A 58 -6.84 -6.82 -14.06
N GLU A 59 -7.73 -7.24 -13.16
CA GLU A 59 -8.06 -6.48 -11.96
C GLU A 59 -6.87 -6.38 -10.99
N LEU A 60 -6.09 -7.46 -10.83
CA LEU A 60 -4.87 -7.49 -10.05
C LEU A 60 -3.83 -6.53 -10.63
N GLU A 61 -3.59 -6.56 -11.93
CA GLU A 61 -2.62 -5.69 -12.59
C GLU A 61 -2.99 -4.22 -12.42
N THR A 62 -4.28 -3.89 -12.57
CA THR A 62 -4.80 -2.54 -12.32
C THR A 62 -4.51 -2.07 -10.89
N ASN A 63 -4.75 -2.93 -9.90
CA ASN A 63 -4.55 -2.58 -8.49
C ASN A 63 -3.07 -2.55 -8.10
N ILE A 64 -2.25 -3.46 -8.61
CA ILE A 64 -0.78 -3.45 -8.44
C ILE A 64 -0.21 -2.14 -8.97
N ASN A 65 -0.67 -1.69 -10.15
CA ASN A 65 -0.23 -0.42 -10.73
C ASN A 65 -0.62 0.79 -9.87
N LYS A 66 -1.82 0.79 -9.27
CA LYS A 66 -2.22 1.82 -8.30
C LYS A 66 -1.30 1.84 -7.08
N LEU A 67 -1.01 0.67 -6.51
CA LEU A 67 -0.14 0.52 -5.34
C LEU A 67 1.32 0.94 -5.62
N ARG A 68 1.81 0.70 -6.84
CA ARG A 68 3.12 1.19 -7.29
C ARG A 68 3.16 2.72 -7.37
N LYS A 69 2.12 3.36 -7.92
CA LYS A 69 2.04 4.82 -8.04
C LYS A 69 2.09 5.53 -6.69
N VAL A 70 1.44 4.97 -5.66
CA VAL A 70 1.47 5.52 -4.29
C VAL A 70 2.72 5.12 -3.49
N GLY A 71 3.65 4.36 -4.09
CA GLY A 71 4.92 3.98 -3.46
C GLY A 71 4.82 2.85 -2.43
N ALA A 72 3.65 2.21 -2.30
CA ALA A 72 3.41 1.11 -1.37
C ALA A 72 4.03 -0.22 -1.84
N LEU A 73 4.12 -0.44 -3.16
CA LEU A 73 4.83 -1.58 -3.76
C LEU A 73 6.07 -1.11 -4.52
N ARG A 74 7.19 -1.82 -4.33
CA ARG A 74 8.44 -1.61 -5.07
C ARG A 74 8.95 -2.95 -5.61
N MET A 75 9.60 -2.89 -6.76
CA MET A 75 10.31 -4.05 -7.32
C MET A 75 11.65 -4.18 -6.60
N VAL A 76 11.95 -5.40 -6.12
CA VAL A 76 13.15 -5.76 -5.34
C VAL A 76 13.89 -6.89 -6.02
#